data_AF-A0A2T4YY35-F1
#
_entry.id   AF-A0A2T4YY35-F1
#
_cell.length_a   1.000
_cell.length_b   1.000
_cell.length_c   1.000
_cell.angle_alpha   90.00
_cell.angle_beta   90.00
_cell.angle_gamma   90.00
#
_symmetry.space_group_name_H-M   'P 1'
#
loop_
_entity.id
_entity.type
_entity.pdbx_description
1 polymer ?
#
loop_
_entity_poly.entity_id
_entity_poly.type
_entity_poly.pdbx_seq_one_letter_code
_entity_poly.pdbx_strand_id
1 'polypeptide(L)'
;MPFQPFLELADTHPALAHSPMLRGLTRTFAYIAENGPIGLTPSGAFKRVFVQWAAEAFDWPGHGPADLYAVNKVLNEWDFFRLAELHDLMLALTIGRHFKGEFRLTPFGKTFVGQPGRLFGLVAPFYLFRVDHARNSRLNEERLLGSWEIFLNVVNVEAEGGITAERLREVLYGPPEPGPRYDRIAGQLYIEVLRPMCWLGLLQIVGEERMASRDNVYAKTPLWHAALRLDTDASLRTIVKH
;
A
#
# COMPACT_ATOMS: atom_id res chain seq x y z
N MET A 1 -12.06 -12.26 20.45
CA MET A 1 -10.89 -12.63 19.62
C MET A 1 -10.25 -11.33 19.16
N PRO A 2 -8.92 -11.20 19.08
CA PRO A 2 -8.31 -10.05 18.43
C PRO A 2 -8.74 -10.01 16.95
N PHE A 3 -9.00 -8.83 16.40
CA PHE A 3 -9.35 -8.65 14.99
C PHE A 3 -8.19 -9.16 14.11
N GLN A 4 -8.42 -10.26 13.39
CA GLN A 4 -7.46 -10.93 12.51
C GLN A 4 -8.15 -11.31 11.20
N PRO A 5 -8.34 -10.36 10.28
CA PRO A 5 -9.11 -10.60 9.07
C PRO A 5 -8.31 -11.32 7.98
N PHE A 6 -6.98 -11.34 8.07
CA PHE A 6 -6.12 -11.88 7.02
C PHE A 6 -6.04 -13.40 7.04
N LEU A 7 -6.33 -14.01 5.89
CA LEU A 7 -6.17 -15.44 5.62
C LEU A 7 -4.77 -15.72 5.06
N GLU A 8 -4.26 -16.92 5.32
CA GLU A 8 -3.03 -17.39 4.68
C GLU A 8 -3.28 -17.65 3.19
N LEU A 9 -2.35 -17.19 2.35
CA LEU A 9 -2.39 -17.41 0.90
C LEU A 9 -1.23 -18.30 0.46
N ALA A 10 -1.51 -19.24 -0.44
CA ALA A 10 -0.48 -20.01 -1.11
C ALA A 10 0.42 -19.08 -1.95
N ASP A 11 1.72 -19.40 -2.03
CA ASP A 11 2.69 -18.63 -2.81
C ASP A 11 2.35 -18.53 -4.32
N THR A 12 1.56 -19.48 -4.82
CA THR A 12 1.11 -19.50 -6.22
C THR A 12 -0.25 -18.84 -6.43
N HIS A 13 -0.85 -18.25 -5.39
CA HIS A 13 -2.19 -17.68 -5.50
C HIS A 13 -2.20 -16.49 -6.47
N PRO A 14 -2.99 -16.53 -7.57
CA PRO A 14 -2.89 -15.54 -8.64
C PRO A 14 -3.24 -14.13 -8.17
N ALA A 15 -4.11 -14.00 -7.17
CA ALA A 15 -4.51 -12.68 -6.65
C ALA A 15 -3.34 -11.89 -6.04
N LEU A 16 -2.24 -12.53 -5.62
CA LEU A 16 -1.05 -11.84 -5.11
C LEU A 16 -0.46 -10.87 -6.14
N ALA A 17 -0.70 -11.09 -7.44
CA ALA A 17 -0.25 -10.21 -8.52
C ALA A 17 -0.86 -8.79 -8.43
N HIS A 18 -2.00 -8.63 -7.75
CA HIS A 18 -2.65 -7.33 -7.58
C HIS A 18 -1.93 -6.41 -6.59
N SER A 19 -0.93 -6.87 -5.84
CA SER A 19 -0.24 -6.09 -4.81
C SER A 19 1.02 -5.37 -5.35
N PRO A 20 1.00 -4.03 -5.55
CA PRO A 20 2.20 -3.28 -5.89
C PRO A 20 3.30 -3.40 -4.84
N MET A 21 2.92 -3.40 -3.56
CA MET A 21 3.86 -3.55 -2.45
C MET A 21 4.59 -4.89 -2.50
N LEU A 22 3.85 -5.99 -2.67
CA LEU A 22 4.46 -7.32 -2.76
C LEU A 22 5.37 -7.43 -3.99
N ARG A 23 4.93 -6.89 -5.14
CA ARG A 23 5.75 -6.83 -6.35
C ARG A 23 7.04 -6.05 -6.11
N GLY A 24 6.99 -4.86 -5.51
CA GLY A 24 8.20 -4.08 -5.20
C GLY A 24 9.16 -4.79 -4.23
N LEU A 25 8.63 -5.46 -3.20
CA LEU A 25 9.45 -6.23 -2.25
C LEU A 25 10.12 -7.44 -2.92
N THR A 26 9.35 -8.24 -3.67
CA THR A 26 9.89 -9.41 -4.38
C THR A 26 10.92 -9.02 -5.44
N ARG A 27 10.68 -7.92 -6.19
CA ARG A 27 11.66 -7.34 -7.12
C ARG A 27 12.93 -6.90 -6.39
N THR A 28 12.81 -6.24 -5.25
CA THR A 28 13.96 -5.85 -4.41
C THR A 28 14.77 -7.07 -3.97
N PHE A 29 14.10 -8.15 -3.57
CA PHE A 29 14.77 -9.39 -3.16
C PHE A 29 15.51 -10.03 -4.34
N ALA A 30 14.89 -10.09 -5.51
CA ALA A 30 15.51 -10.58 -6.74
C ALA A 30 16.73 -9.73 -7.13
N TYR A 31 16.60 -8.39 -7.06
CA TYR A 31 17.72 -7.49 -7.31
C TYR A 31 18.91 -7.78 -6.40
N ILE A 32 18.67 -7.99 -5.09
CA ILE A 32 19.74 -8.30 -4.14
C ILE A 32 20.37 -9.66 -4.43
N ALA A 33 19.59 -10.64 -4.88
CA ALA A 33 20.09 -11.96 -5.25
C ALA A 33 20.98 -11.90 -6.50
N GLU A 34 20.62 -11.08 -7.48
CA GLU A 34 21.33 -10.96 -8.76
C GLU A 34 22.54 -10.01 -8.70
N ASN A 35 22.40 -8.87 -8.01
CA ASN A 35 23.36 -7.76 -8.05
C ASN A 35 24.12 -7.57 -6.73
N GLY A 36 23.72 -8.28 -5.68
CA GLY A 36 24.25 -8.10 -4.33
C GLY A 36 23.57 -6.96 -3.54
N PRO A 37 24.15 -6.59 -2.39
CA PRO A 37 23.63 -5.54 -1.51
C PRO A 37 23.37 -4.21 -2.22
N ILE A 38 22.34 -3.49 -1.81
CA ILE A 38 22.02 -2.18 -2.38
C ILE A 38 22.83 -1.11 -1.67
N GLY A 39 23.60 -0.30 -2.39
CA GLY A 39 24.35 0.79 -1.79
C GLY A 39 23.45 1.88 -1.18
N LEU A 40 23.87 2.43 -0.04
CA LEU A 40 23.19 3.52 0.66
C LEU A 40 23.98 4.83 0.60
N THR A 41 23.28 5.96 0.67
CA THR A 41 23.87 7.27 0.91
C THR A 41 24.37 7.36 2.37
N PRO A 42 25.17 8.39 2.73
CA PRO A 42 25.54 8.63 4.12
C PRO A 42 24.35 8.81 5.08
N SER A 43 23.22 9.30 4.57
CA SER A 43 21.97 9.44 5.33
C SER A 43 21.15 8.15 5.42
N GLY A 44 21.65 7.03 4.88
CA GLY A 44 20.96 5.74 4.90
C GLY A 44 19.89 5.56 3.82
N ALA A 45 19.79 6.47 2.85
CA ALA A 45 18.83 6.37 1.75
C ALA A 45 19.35 5.46 0.63
N PHE A 46 18.48 4.85 -0.16
CA PHE A 46 18.93 4.09 -1.33
C PHE A 46 19.67 4.99 -2.34
N LYS A 47 20.81 4.51 -2.85
CA LYS A 47 21.54 5.23 -3.90
C LYS A 47 20.70 5.28 -5.18
N ARG A 48 20.85 6.41 -5.89
CA ARG A 48 20.14 6.71 -7.14
C ARG A 48 20.12 5.59 -8.16
N VAL A 49 21.20 4.85 -8.34
CA VAL A 49 21.27 3.72 -9.30
C VAL A 49 20.16 2.70 -9.02
N PHE A 50 19.93 2.37 -7.75
CA PHE A 50 18.83 1.49 -7.36
C PHE A 50 17.47 2.17 -7.49
N VAL A 51 17.37 3.45 -7.13
CA VAL A 51 16.11 4.21 -7.25
C VAL A 51 15.63 4.26 -8.72
N GLN A 52 16.53 4.49 -9.66
CA GLN A 52 16.23 4.52 -11.09
C GLN A 52 15.78 3.15 -11.59
N TRP A 53 16.48 2.09 -11.20
CA TRP A 53 16.06 0.72 -11.50
C TRP A 53 14.68 0.41 -10.91
N ALA A 54 14.43 0.79 -9.65
CA ALA A 54 13.17 0.52 -8.97
C ALA A 54 11.98 1.24 -9.64
N ALA A 55 12.18 2.48 -10.11
CA ALA A 55 11.18 3.24 -10.85
C ALA A 55 10.67 2.51 -12.10
N GLU A 56 11.54 1.76 -12.77
CA GLU A 56 11.18 0.93 -13.93
C GLU A 56 10.66 -0.45 -13.51
N ALA A 57 11.34 -1.11 -12.58
CA ALA A 57 11.10 -2.52 -12.25
C ALA A 57 9.85 -2.76 -11.40
N PHE A 58 9.41 -1.77 -10.62
CA PHE A 58 8.27 -1.92 -9.73
C PHE A 58 6.94 -1.78 -10.45
N ASP A 59 6.90 -1.07 -11.57
CA ASP A 59 5.67 -0.79 -12.32
C ASP A 59 4.56 -0.31 -11.37
N TRP A 60 4.87 0.72 -10.57
CA TRP A 60 3.98 1.17 -9.51
C TRP A 60 2.86 2.04 -10.10
N PRO A 61 1.56 1.77 -9.83
CA PRO A 61 0.47 2.55 -10.38
C PRO A 61 0.62 4.07 -10.15
N GLY A 62 0.49 4.85 -11.22
CA GLY A 62 0.64 6.31 -11.21
C GLY A 62 2.04 6.84 -10.88
N HIS A 63 3.04 5.96 -10.78
CA HIS A 63 4.42 6.28 -10.42
C HIS A 63 5.40 5.49 -11.30
N GLY A 64 5.07 5.35 -12.58
CA GLY A 64 5.99 4.81 -13.57
C GLY A 64 7.09 5.82 -13.90
N PRO A 65 8.08 5.46 -14.74
CA PRO A 65 9.15 6.37 -15.13
C PRO A 65 8.62 7.69 -15.73
N ALA A 66 7.59 7.63 -16.58
CA ALA A 66 6.99 8.82 -17.18
C ALA A 66 6.45 9.79 -16.12
N ASP A 67 5.75 9.28 -15.10
CA ASP A 67 5.17 10.08 -14.02
C ASP A 67 6.27 10.69 -13.14
N LEU A 68 7.25 9.88 -12.73
CA LEU A 68 8.32 10.28 -11.83
C LEU A 68 9.26 11.32 -12.47
N TYR A 69 9.60 11.14 -13.76
CA TYR A 69 10.48 12.06 -14.47
C TYR A 69 9.76 13.31 -15.01
N ALA A 70 8.42 13.32 -15.07
CA ALA A 70 7.66 14.53 -15.40
C ALA A 70 7.89 15.65 -14.37
N VAL A 71 8.14 15.29 -13.12
CA VAL A 71 8.35 16.24 -12.01
C VAL A 71 9.80 16.35 -11.56
N ASN A 72 10.62 15.31 -11.76
CA ASN A 72 12.00 15.27 -11.28
C ASN A 72 12.98 14.99 -12.42
N LYS A 73 13.98 15.85 -12.60
CA LYS A 73 15.06 15.58 -13.57
C LYS A 73 15.92 14.38 -13.20
N VAL A 74 16.03 14.13 -11.90
CA VAL A 74 16.91 13.13 -11.32
C VAL A 74 16.24 12.59 -10.07
N LEU A 75 16.10 11.27 -9.96
CA LEU A 75 15.41 10.64 -8.83
C LEU A 75 16.37 10.37 -7.66
N ASN A 76 15.91 10.71 -6.46
CA ASN A 76 16.39 10.18 -5.19
C ASN A 76 15.25 9.41 -4.51
N GLU A 77 15.55 8.70 -3.42
CA GLU A 77 14.57 7.82 -2.79
C GLU A 77 13.27 8.53 -2.38
N TRP A 78 13.36 9.75 -1.82
CA TRP A 78 12.19 10.52 -1.43
C TRP A 78 11.35 11.03 -2.61
N ASP A 79 11.95 11.14 -3.79
CA ASP A 79 11.22 11.48 -5.03
C ASP A 79 10.34 10.31 -5.48
N PHE A 80 10.72 9.08 -5.11
CA PHE A 80 9.90 7.89 -5.25
C PHE A 80 9.42 7.40 -3.87
N PHE A 81 8.52 8.16 -3.24
CA PHE A 81 8.03 7.90 -1.88
C PHE A 81 7.55 6.45 -1.63
N ARG A 82 7.04 5.75 -2.64
CA ARG A 82 6.63 4.34 -2.53
C ARG A 82 7.83 3.43 -2.23
N LEU A 83 8.97 3.67 -2.86
CA LEU A 83 10.22 2.98 -2.58
C LEU A 83 10.71 3.29 -1.15
N ALA A 84 10.67 4.57 -0.73
CA ALA A 84 11.03 4.95 0.63
C ALA A 84 10.19 4.21 1.69
N GLU A 85 8.88 4.07 1.45
CA GLU A 85 7.98 3.32 2.33
C GLU A 85 8.32 1.82 2.36
N LEU A 86 8.68 1.20 1.23
CA LEU A 86 9.15 -0.19 1.22
C LEU A 86 10.45 -0.35 2.01
N HIS A 87 11.36 0.62 1.90
CA HIS A 87 12.62 0.60 2.64
C HIS A 87 12.37 0.58 4.15
N ASP A 88 11.59 1.53 4.66
CA ASP A 88 11.22 1.64 6.06
C ASP A 88 10.51 0.38 6.55
N LEU A 89 9.59 -0.14 5.74
CA LEU A 89 8.82 -1.35 6.05
C LEU A 89 9.74 -2.57 6.21
N MET A 90 10.72 -2.74 5.32
CA MET A 90 11.68 -3.84 5.41
C MET A 90 12.58 -3.74 6.66
N LEU A 91 12.95 -2.52 7.07
CA LEU A 91 13.70 -2.29 8.29
C LEU A 91 12.84 -2.59 9.54
N ALA A 92 11.61 -2.08 9.56
CA ALA A 92 10.68 -2.25 10.68
C ALA A 92 10.27 -3.72 10.90
N LEU A 93 10.11 -4.48 9.81
CA LEU A 93 9.87 -5.93 9.85
C LEU A 93 11.15 -6.75 10.10
N THR A 94 12.32 -6.11 10.16
CA THR A 94 13.63 -6.76 10.31
C THR A 94 13.96 -7.77 9.22
N ILE A 95 13.33 -7.65 8.05
CA ILE A 95 13.62 -8.47 6.85
C ILE A 95 14.76 -7.86 6.02
N GLY A 96 15.00 -6.56 6.17
CA GLY A 96 16.18 -5.85 5.69
C GLY A 96 16.96 -5.20 6.83
N ARG A 97 18.22 -4.83 6.56
CA ARG A 97 19.03 -4.04 7.48
C ARG A 97 20.05 -3.18 6.75
N HIS A 98 20.42 -2.06 7.37
CA HIS A 98 21.62 -1.32 7.00
C HIS A 98 22.85 -1.99 7.60
N PHE A 99 23.90 -2.13 6.80
CA PHE A 99 25.18 -2.67 7.22
C PHE A 99 26.30 -2.10 6.36
N LYS A 100 27.24 -1.38 6.98
CA LYS A 100 28.43 -0.82 6.32
C LYS A 100 28.13 -0.03 5.03
N GLY A 101 27.12 0.84 5.07
CA GLY A 101 26.74 1.68 3.91
C GLY A 101 25.96 0.93 2.81
N GLU A 102 25.43 -0.25 3.11
CA GLU A 102 24.62 -1.04 2.21
C GLU A 102 23.35 -1.55 2.91
N PHE A 103 22.30 -1.79 2.13
CA PHE A 103 21.12 -2.50 2.55
C PHE A 103 21.22 -3.97 2.12
N ARG A 104 20.93 -4.87 3.07
CA ARG A 104 21.02 -6.32 2.89
C ARG A 104 19.81 -7.00 3.51
N LEU A 105 19.40 -8.13 2.95
CA LEU A 105 18.44 -9.02 3.61
C LEU A 105 19.05 -9.62 4.88
N THR A 106 18.26 -9.68 5.95
CA THR A 106 18.61 -10.41 7.17
C THR A 106 18.45 -11.92 6.95
N PRO A 107 18.98 -12.79 7.84
CA PRO A 107 18.67 -14.21 7.78
C PRO A 107 17.16 -14.50 7.76
N PHE A 108 16.38 -13.74 8.56
CA PHE A 108 14.92 -13.83 8.56
C PHE A 108 14.31 -13.39 7.22
N GLY A 109 14.74 -12.25 6.67
CA GLY A 109 14.27 -11.77 5.37
C GLY A 109 14.53 -12.73 4.21
N LYS A 110 15.67 -13.43 4.24
CA LYS A 110 16.00 -14.45 3.23
C LYS A 110 15.01 -15.62 3.19
N THR A 111 14.30 -15.90 4.29
CA THR A 111 13.30 -16.98 4.34
C THR A 111 12.03 -16.70 3.51
N PHE A 112 11.86 -15.46 3.03
CA PHE A 112 10.74 -15.02 2.20
C PHE A 112 11.07 -14.94 0.70
N VAL A 113 12.33 -15.18 0.31
CA VAL A 113 12.72 -15.19 -1.11
C VAL A 113 11.99 -16.33 -1.82
N GLY A 114 11.25 -16.01 -2.89
CA GLY A 114 10.43 -16.99 -3.60
C GLY A 114 9.20 -17.46 -2.83
N GLN A 115 8.78 -16.73 -1.78
CA GLN A 115 7.64 -17.08 -0.93
C GLN A 115 6.66 -15.88 -0.80
N PRO A 116 6.04 -15.43 -1.91
CA PRO A 116 5.21 -14.22 -1.95
C PRO A 116 3.95 -14.29 -1.07
N GLY A 117 3.34 -15.46 -0.89
CA GLY A 117 2.17 -15.63 -0.01
C GLY A 117 2.56 -15.48 1.46
N ARG A 118 3.68 -16.10 1.87
CA ARG A 118 4.24 -15.91 3.22
C ARG A 118 4.69 -14.48 3.47
N LEU A 119 5.31 -13.84 2.47
CA LEU A 119 5.74 -12.44 2.56
C LEU A 119 4.53 -11.50 2.70
N PHE A 120 3.46 -11.73 1.94
CA PHE A 120 2.22 -10.98 2.06
C PHE A 120 1.58 -11.16 3.45
N GLY A 121 1.54 -12.40 3.96
CA GLY A 121 1.03 -12.69 5.31
C GLY A 121 1.82 -12.01 6.44
N LEU A 122 3.12 -11.74 6.25
CA LEU A 122 3.91 -10.92 7.17
C LEU A 122 3.58 -9.43 7.01
N VAL A 123 3.59 -8.96 5.76
CA VAL A 123 3.58 -7.54 5.43
C VAL A 123 2.21 -6.90 5.61
N ALA A 124 1.14 -7.51 5.09
CA ALA A 124 -0.19 -6.92 5.07
C ALA A 124 -0.73 -6.55 6.47
N PRO A 125 -0.73 -7.45 7.47
CA PRO A 125 -1.22 -7.09 8.80
C PRO A 125 -0.31 -6.08 9.51
N PHE A 126 1.00 -6.15 9.33
CA PHE A 126 1.92 -5.16 9.90
C PHE A 126 1.68 -3.77 9.28
N TYR A 127 1.58 -3.73 7.95
CA TYR A 127 1.43 -2.49 7.21
C TYR A 127 0.13 -1.79 7.59
N LEU A 128 -1.01 -2.48 7.60
CA LEU A 128 -2.26 -1.84 8.02
C LEU A 128 -2.25 -1.49 9.51
N PHE A 129 -1.95 -2.45 10.39
CA PHE A 129 -2.30 -2.29 11.80
C PHE A 129 -1.20 -1.66 12.66
N ARG A 130 0.04 -1.56 12.16
CA ARG A 130 1.20 -1.12 12.95
C ARG A 130 1.90 0.11 12.38
N VAL A 131 1.71 0.42 11.10
CA VAL A 131 2.30 1.62 10.50
C VAL A 131 1.39 2.81 10.76
N ASP A 132 2.00 3.92 11.20
CA ASP A 132 1.33 5.21 11.24
C ASP A 132 1.30 5.82 9.83
N HIS A 133 0.18 5.65 9.14
CA HIS A 133 0.03 6.15 7.76
C HIS A 133 -0.07 7.68 7.67
N ALA A 134 -0.27 8.37 8.80
CA ALA A 134 -0.27 9.82 8.87
C ALA A 134 1.14 10.42 9.09
N ARG A 135 2.16 9.60 9.40
CA ARG A 135 3.52 10.06 9.79
C ARG A 135 4.19 11.04 8.83
N ASN A 136 3.91 10.89 7.53
CA ASN A 136 4.48 11.69 6.45
C ASN A 136 3.46 12.70 5.89
N SER A 137 2.29 12.81 6.53
CA SER A 137 1.30 13.83 6.19
C SER A 137 1.82 15.20 6.65
N ARG A 138 1.77 16.18 5.76
CA ARG A 138 2.03 17.59 6.11
C ARG A 138 0.88 18.22 6.88
N LEU A 139 -0.23 17.51 6.96
CA LEU A 139 -1.39 17.89 7.74
C LEU A 139 -1.06 17.56 9.19
N ASN A 140 -0.67 18.57 9.99
CA ASN A 140 -0.51 18.48 11.45
C ASN A 140 -1.89 18.29 12.10
N GLU A 141 -2.55 17.18 11.80
CA GLU A 141 -3.96 16.94 12.10
C GLU A 141 -4.10 15.76 13.07
N GLU A 142 -5.18 15.80 13.86
CA GLU A 142 -5.58 14.68 14.68
C GLU A 142 -5.89 13.47 13.78
N ARG A 143 -5.49 12.28 14.24
CA ARG A 143 -5.75 11.02 13.52
C ARG A 143 -7.24 10.83 13.31
N LEU A 144 -7.59 10.17 12.21
CA LEU A 144 -8.97 9.74 11.96
C LEU A 144 -9.51 8.94 13.14
N LEU A 145 -10.70 9.32 13.62
CA LEU A 145 -11.44 8.52 14.58
C LEU A 145 -11.93 7.25 13.90
N GLY A 146 -11.46 6.09 14.36
CA GLY A 146 -11.87 4.80 13.82
C GLY A 146 -10.86 3.70 14.11
N SER A 147 -11.14 2.52 13.58
CA SER A 147 -10.25 1.36 13.63
C SER A 147 -10.24 0.66 12.27
N TRP A 148 -9.18 -0.09 11.98
CA TRP A 148 -9.14 -0.90 10.76
C TRP A 148 -10.25 -1.94 10.68
N GLU A 149 -10.77 -2.42 11.82
CA GLU A 149 -11.95 -3.28 11.88
C GLU A 149 -13.18 -2.57 11.28
N ILE A 150 -13.42 -1.32 11.67
CA ILE A 150 -14.51 -0.51 11.12
C ILE A 150 -14.25 -0.23 9.64
N PHE A 151 -13.07 0.26 9.30
CA PHE A 151 -12.74 0.65 7.93
C PHE A 151 -12.85 -0.51 6.94
N LEU A 152 -12.31 -1.69 7.28
CA LEU A 152 -12.40 -2.87 6.42
C LEU A 152 -13.85 -3.34 6.25
N ASN A 153 -14.62 -3.43 7.33
CA ASN A 153 -16.01 -3.89 7.27
C ASN A 153 -16.93 -2.91 6.50
N VAL A 154 -16.72 -1.60 6.62
CA VAL A 154 -17.46 -0.58 5.86
C VAL A 154 -17.07 -0.60 4.38
N VAL A 155 -15.77 -0.61 4.07
CA VAL A 155 -15.29 -0.70 2.68
C VAL A 155 -15.77 -1.99 2.02
N ASN A 156 -15.86 -3.11 2.75
CA ASN A 156 -16.36 -4.37 2.21
C ASN A 156 -17.74 -4.20 1.56
N VAL A 157 -18.65 -3.50 2.25
CA VAL A 157 -20.03 -3.30 1.80
C VAL A 157 -20.13 -2.16 0.77
N GLU A 158 -19.53 -1.00 1.09
CA GLU A 158 -19.76 0.22 0.31
C GLU A 158 -18.95 0.26 -0.99
N ALA A 159 -17.84 -0.48 -1.09
CA ALA A 159 -16.98 -0.50 -2.28
C ALA A 159 -17.33 -1.62 -3.28
N GLU A 160 -18.46 -2.33 -3.14
CA GLU A 160 -18.90 -3.38 -4.08
C GLU A 160 -19.03 -2.85 -5.52
N GLY A 161 -19.59 -1.65 -5.68
CA GLY A 161 -19.67 -0.93 -6.97
C GLY A 161 -18.54 0.06 -7.22
N GLY A 162 -17.50 0.06 -6.37
CA GLY A 162 -16.52 1.13 -6.27
C GLY A 162 -16.99 2.30 -5.40
N ILE A 163 -16.04 2.99 -4.77
CA ILE A 163 -16.32 4.10 -3.84
C ILE A 163 -15.33 5.25 -4.03
N THR A 164 -15.77 6.49 -3.82
CA THR A 164 -14.87 7.66 -3.74
C THR A 164 -14.51 7.97 -2.30
N ALA A 165 -13.42 8.72 -2.07
CA ALA A 165 -13.05 9.16 -0.73
C ALA A 165 -14.14 10.04 -0.09
N GLU A 166 -14.81 10.89 -0.87
CA GLU A 166 -15.93 11.72 -0.40
C GLU A 166 -17.13 10.86 0.02
N ARG A 167 -17.48 9.83 -0.76
CA ARG A 167 -18.57 8.93 -0.40
C ARG A 167 -18.25 8.12 0.86
N LEU A 168 -17.03 7.60 0.97
CA LEU A 168 -16.59 6.89 2.17
C LEU A 168 -16.64 7.79 3.41
N ARG A 169 -16.25 9.05 3.25
CA ARG A 169 -16.32 10.07 4.30
C ARG A 169 -17.76 10.30 4.76
N GLU A 170 -18.72 10.41 3.84
CA GLU A 170 -20.14 10.55 4.17
C GLU A 170 -20.68 9.36 4.98
N VAL A 171 -20.29 8.13 4.59
CA VAL A 171 -20.74 6.91 5.28
C VAL A 171 -20.18 6.82 6.69
N LEU A 172 -18.89 7.14 6.87
CA LEU A 172 -18.21 7.02 8.16
C LEU A 172 -18.48 8.18 9.12
N TYR A 173 -18.61 9.40 8.61
CA TYR A 173 -18.59 10.63 9.41
C TYR A 173 -19.77 11.60 9.12
N GLY A 174 -20.74 11.20 8.28
CA GLY A 174 -21.84 12.07 7.85
C GLY A 174 -21.42 13.10 6.79
N PRO A 175 -22.31 13.98 6.29
CA PRO A 175 -22.01 14.98 5.25
C PRO A 175 -21.12 16.14 5.73
N PRO A 176 -20.43 16.86 4.82
CA PRO A 176 -19.44 17.86 5.26
C PRO A 176 -20.16 19.08 5.77
N GLU A 177 -19.63 19.67 6.83
CA GLU A 177 -20.16 20.98 7.26
C GLU A 177 -19.99 21.98 6.11
N PRO A 178 -20.95 22.90 5.92
CA PRO A 178 -20.81 23.98 4.94
C PRO A 178 -19.50 24.73 5.18
N GLY A 179 -18.60 24.72 4.20
CA GLY A 179 -17.22 25.14 4.46
C GLY A 179 -16.35 25.19 3.19
N PRO A 180 -15.02 25.29 3.34
CA PRO A 180 -14.12 25.42 2.21
C PRO A 180 -14.29 24.25 1.23
N ARG A 181 -13.98 24.50 -0.04
CA ARG A 181 -14.16 23.54 -1.14
C ARG A 181 -13.44 22.20 -0.89
N TYR A 182 -12.50 22.11 0.05
CA TYR A 182 -11.73 20.91 0.40
C TYR A 182 -12.19 20.27 1.71
N ASP A 183 -12.72 19.05 1.59
CA ASP A 183 -13.02 18.18 2.72
C ASP A 183 -11.73 17.50 3.19
N ARG A 184 -11.30 17.89 4.39
CA ARG A 184 -10.06 17.38 5.01
C ARG A 184 -10.18 15.90 5.37
N ILE A 185 -11.35 15.46 5.85
CA ILE A 185 -11.55 14.07 6.29
C ILE A 185 -11.46 13.14 5.08
N ALA A 186 -11.97 13.54 3.92
CA ALA A 186 -11.82 12.77 2.69
C ALA A 186 -10.33 12.64 2.27
N GLY A 187 -9.55 13.72 2.43
CA GLY A 187 -8.10 13.69 2.22
C GLY A 187 -7.35 12.74 3.16
N GLN A 188 -7.70 12.77 4.45
CA GLN A 188 -7.15 11.86 5.45
C GLN A 188 -7.53 10.40 5.15
N LEU A 189 -8.78 10.12 4.78
CA LEU A 189 -9.24 8.78 4.40
C LEU A 189 -8.44 8.24 3.20
N TYR A 190 -8.10 9.10 2.25
CA TYR A 190 -7.19 8.72 1.18
C TYR A 190 -5.81 8.32 1.72
N ILE A 191 -5.18 9.18 2.54
CA ILE A 191 -3.81 8.98 3.05
C ILE A 191 -3.70 7.76 3.96
N GLU A 192 -4.66 7.59 4.88
CA GLU A 192 -4.59 6.67 6.01
C GLU A 192 -5.32 5.35 5.76
N VAL A 193 -6.28 5.30 4.84
CA VAL A 193 -7.12 4.11 4.61
C VAL A 193 -7.02 3.59 3.18
N LEU A 194 -7.45 4.39 2.20
CA LEU A 194 -7.59 3.92 0.81
C LEU A 194 -6.24 3.66 0.15
N ARG A 195 -5.27 4.56 0.33
CA ARG A 195 -3.94 4.42 -0.27
C ARG A 195 -3.18 3.21 0.29
N PRO A 196 -3.13 2.96 1.61
CA PRO A 196 -2.55 1.72 2.13
C PRO A 196 -3.20 0.46 1.57
N MET A 197 -4.54 0.43 1.47
CA MET A 197 -5.25 -0.70 0.85
C MET A 197 -4.92 -0.86 -0.63
N CYS A 198 -4.74 0.23 -1.39
CA CYS A 198 -4.32 0.19 -2.79
C CYS A 198 -2.90 -0.35 -2.94
N TRP A 199 -1.99 0.04 -2.05
CA TRP A 199 -0.60 -0.42 -2.12
C TRP A 199 -0.44 -1.88 -1.76
N LEU A 200 -1.25 -2.38 -0.81
CA LEU A 200 -1.36 -3.80 -0.57
C LEU A 200 -2.06 -4.56 -1.70
N GLY A 201 -2.73 -3.85 -2.62
CA GLY A 201 -3.49 -4.45 -3.70
C GLY A 201 -4.85 -4.97 -3.28
N LEU A 202 -5.35 -4.61 -2.10
CA LEU A 202 -6.71 -4.95 -1.64
C LEU A 202 -7.74 -4.11 -2.41
N LEU A 203 -7.40 -2.86 -2.69
CA LEU A 203 -8.15 -1.97 -3.57
C LEU A 203 -7.32 -1.64 -4.81
N GLN A 204 -7.99 -1.14 -5.85
CA GLN A 204 -7.37 -0.50 -7.00
C GLN A 204 -8.17 0.73 -7.39
N ILE A 205 -7.53 1.69 -8.06
CA ILE A 205 -8.23 2.81 -8.68
C ILE A 205 -8.80 2.33 -10.02
N VAL A 206 -10.07 2.63 -10.27
CA VAL A 206 -10.75 2.34 -11.54
C VAL A 206 -10.39 3.43 -12.55
N GLY A 207 -9.86 3.03 -13.70
CA GLY A 207 -9.39 3.95 -14.74
C GLY A 207 -7.96 4.43 -14.51
N GLU A 208 -7.60 5.56 -15.10
CA GLU A 208 -6.28 6.16 -14.91
C GLU A 208 -6.19 6.83 -13.53
N GLU A 209 -5.18 6.44 -12.74
CA GLU A 209 -4.91 7.10 -11.47
C GLU A 209 -4.59 8.57 -11.69
N ARG A 210 -5.46 9.45 -11.20
CA ARG A 210 -5.18 10.88 -11.12
C ARG A 210 -4.69 11.18 -9.72
N MET A 211 -3.42 11.55 -9.61
CA MET A 211 -2.77 11.75 -8.31
C MET A 211 -3.57 12.74 -7.44
N ALA A 212 -4.00 12.27 -6.26
CA ALA A 212 -4.81 13.04 -5.29
C ALA A 212 -6.13 13.61 -5.84
N SER A 213 -6.70 13.02 -6.89
CA SER A 213 -8.03 13.40 -7.39
C SER A 213 -9.14 12.88 -6.48
N ARG A 214 -10.15 13.72 -6.26
CA ARG A 214 -11.37 13.34 -5.53
C ARG A 214 -12.26 12.41 -6.34
N ASP A 215 -12.09 12.44 -7.66
CA ASP A 215 -12.85 11.62 -8.60
C ASP A 215 -12.31 10.19 -8.71
N ASN A 216 -11.23 9.86 -7.98
CA ASN A 216 -10.72 8.49 -7.96
C ASN A 216 -11.77 7.57 -7.33
N VAL A 217 -12.18 6.57 -8.11
CA VAL A 217 -13.07 5.49 -7.67
C VAL A 217 -12.21 4.29 -7.30
N TYR A 218 -12.37 3.81 -6.08
CA TYR A 218 -11.62 2.68 -5.52
C TYR A 218 -12.51 1.43 -5.54
N ALA A 219 -12.03 0.34 -6.15
CA ALA A 219 -12.76 -0.92 -6.24
C ALA A 219 -11.94 -2.07 -5.62
N LYS A 220 -12.64 -3.06 -5.06
CA LYS A 220 -12.03 -4.28 -4.53
C LYS A 220 -11.35 -5.06 -5.65
N THR A 221 -10.16 -5.57 -5.38
CA THR A 221 -9.46 -6.50 -6.29
C THR A 221 -9.81 -7.94 -5.93
N PRO A 222 -9.46 -8.93 -6.77
CA PRO A 222 -9.49 -10.34 -6.38
C PRO A 222 -8.69 -10.66 -5.10
N LEU A 223 -7.67 -9.86 -4.75
CA LEU A 223 -6.88 -10.06 -3.53
C LEU A 223 -7.68 -9.73 -2.27
N TRP A 224 -8.61 -8.77 -2.33
CA TRP A 224 -9.53 -8.50 -1.21
C TRP A 224 -10.26 -9.78 -0.79
N HIS A 225 -10.91 -10.43 -1.75
CA HIS A 225 -11.74 -11.61 -1.50
C HIS A 225 -10.91 -12.85 -1.13
N ALA A 226 -9.68 -12.96 -1.64
CA ALA A 226 -8.81 -14.07 -1.30
C ALA A 226 -8.17 -13.92 0.08
N ALA A 227 -7.78 -12.69 0.44
CA ALA A 227 -6.95 -12.42 1.61
C ALA A 227 -7.75 -12.09 2.87
N LEU A 228 -9.01 -11.69 2.76
CA LEU A 228 -9.79 -11.18 3.90
C LEU A 228 -11.00 -12.05 4.21
N ARG A 229 -11.27 -12.20 5.51
CA ARG A 229 -12.55 -12.66 6.06
C ARG A 229 -13.07 -11.60 7.02
N LEU A 230 -14.24 -11.06 6.73
CA LEU A 230 -14.82 -9.92 7.44
C LEU A 230 -16.22 -10.25 7.96
N ASP A 231 -16.63 -9.57 9.03
CA ASP A 231 -17.94 -9.80 9.66
C ASP A 231 -19.10 -9.41 8.73
N THR A 232 -18.85 -8.46 7.82
CA THR A 232 -19.82 -8.00 6.82
C THR A 232 -19.86 -8.82 5.54
N ASP A 233 -19.12 -9.94 5.44
CA ASP A 233 -19.15 -10.79 4.23
C ASP A 233 -20.55 -11.32 3.93
N ALA A 234 -21.36 -11.60 4.96
CA ALA A 234 -22.75 -12.04 4.80
C ALA A 234 -23.69 -10.92 4.30
N SER A 235 -23.28 -9.66 4.42
CA SER A 235 -24.05 -8.49 3.98
C SER A 235 -23.87 -8.20 2.49
N LEU A 236 -22.88 -8.83 1.85
CA LEU A 236 -22.70 -8.77 0.40
C LEU A 236 -23.85 -9.55 -0.25
N ARG A 237 -24.89 -8.83 -0.70
CA ARG A 237 -25.99 -9.44 -1.46
C ARG A 237 -25.40 -10.15 -2.67
N THR A 238 -25.70 -11.43 -2.85
CA THR A 238 -25.34 -12.18 -4.06
C THR A 238 -25.89 -11.44 -5.27
N ILE A 239 -25.03 -10.72 -6.00
CA ILE A 239 -25.39 -10.20 -7.31
C ILE A 239 -25.50 -11.42 -8.21
N VAL A 240 -26.70 -11.96 -8.35
CA VAL A 240 -27.04 -12.90 -9.42
C VAL A 240 -26.85 -12.11 -10.72
N LYS A 241 -25.73 -12.33 -11.40
CA LYS A 241 -25.56 -11.87 -12.78
C LYS A 241 -26.57 -12.64 -13.63
N HIS A 242 -27.60 -11.94 -14.10
CA HIS A 242 -28.46 -12.40 -15.18
C HIS A 242 -27.71 -12.37 -16.51
#